data_AF-A0A0R3WQG0-F1
#
_entry.id   AF-A0A0R3WQG0-F1
#
_cell.length_a   1.000
_cell.length_b   1.000
_cell.length_c   1.000
_cell.angle_alpha   90.00
_cell.angle_beta   90.00
_cell.angle_gamma   90.00
#
_symmetry.space_group_name_H-M   'P 1'
#
loop_
_entity.id
_entity.type
_entity.pdbx_description
1 polymer ?
#
loop_
_entity_poly.entity_id
_entity_poly.type
_entity_poly.pdbx_seq_one_letter_code
_entity_poly.pdbx_strand_id
1 'polypeptide(L)'
;MSVANIAMDLIRSVKRSPPHRLAPYEDDKVRRCMEEMRKLYEENRQDVLSLRLPSQSSSSTDDSAALIDSENIVQAVVIRHATMERVKRCLLAYHHARLMQIKEIRWQYGAGVPKAAQTQFYGPIMISSRQYFLGIPIELGLWLSSALSGRTVLFCGP
;
A
#
# COMPACT_ATOMS: atom_id res chain seq x y z
N MET A 1 -5.34 -10.50 16.37
CA MET A 1 -5.54 -9.05 16.13
C MET A 1 -6.04 -8.87 14.71
N SER A 2 -7.06 -8.04 14.48
CA SER A 2 -7.57 -7.77 13.11
C SER A 2 -6.44 -7.24 12.21
N VAL A 3 -6.35 -7.75 10.96
CA VAL A 3 -5.36 -7.31 9.96
C VAL A 3 -5.36 -5.79 9.75
N ALA A 4 -6.52 -5.15 9.88
CA ALA A 4 -6.65 -3.70 9.79
C ALA A 4 -5.88 -2.97 10.90
N ASN A 5 -5.77 -3.55 12.10
CA ASN A 5 -5.00 -2.96 13.20
C ASN A 5 -3.49 -3.05 12.93
N ILE A 6 -3.02 -4.18 12.39
CA ILE A 6 -1.62 -4.35 11.98
C ILE A 6 -1.26 -3.31 10.91
N ALA A 7 -2.15 -3.11 9.93
CA ALA A 7 -1.97 -2.11 8.88
C ALA A 7 -1.98 -0.67 9.43
N MET A 8 -2.82 -0.36 10.43
CA MET A 8 -2.80 0.93 11.11
C MET A 8 -1.53 1.15 11.93
N ASP A 9 -0.96 0.10 12.53
CA ASP A 9 0.30 0.19 13.27
C ASP A 9 1.47 0.56 12.37
N LEU A 10 1.48 0.10 11.11
CA LEU A 10 2.45 0.54 10.09
C LEU A 10 2.35 2.05 9.85
N ILE A 11 1.14 2.61 9.71
CA ILE A 11 0.98 4.06 9.55
C ILE A 11 1.50 4.81 10.78
N ARG A 12 1.16 4.32 11.98
CA ARG A 12 1.58 4.95 13.24
C ARG A 12 3.10 4.92 13.40
N SER A 13 3.77 3.84 12.99
CA SER A 13 5.22 3.73 13.08
C SER A 13 5.92 4.76 12.21
N VAL A 14 5.44 4.97 10.97
CA VAL A 14 5.98 6.01 10.08
C VAL A 14 5.67 7.40 10.61
N LYS A 15 4.46 7.67 11.11
CA LYS A 15 4.12 8.98 11.69
C LYS A 15 4.95 9.35 12.92
N ARG A 16 5.38 8.35 13.71
CA ARG A 16 6.26 8.56 14.87
C ARG A 16 7.72 8.78 14.49
N SER A 17 8.13 8.38 13.29
CA SER A 17 9.49 8.58 12.81
C SER A 17 9.74 10.06 12.49
N PRO A 18 10.90 10.62 12.88
CA PRO A 18 11.21 12.02 12.62
C PRO A 18 11.49 12.24 11.11
N PRO A 19 11.28 13.46 10.58
CA PRO A 19 11.28 13.75 9.14
C PRO A 19 12.62 13.50 8.41
N HIS A 20 13.72 13.30 9.15
CA HIS A 20 15.08 13.11 8.63
C HIS A 20 15.66 11.72 8.96
N ARG A 21 14.86 10.81 9.55
CA ARG A 21 15.30 9.46 9.88
C ARG A 21 14.21 8.47 9.55
N LEU A 22 14.52 7.57 8.62
CA LEU A 22 13.62 6.46 8.32
C LEU A 22 13.63 5.47 9.49
N ALA A 23 12.44 5.03 9.87
CA ALA A 23 12.33 3.83 10.70
C ALA A 23 12.82 2.61 9.88
N PRO A 24 13.30 1.53 10.51
CA PRO A 24 13.51 0.26 9.82
C PRO A 24 12.26 -0.16 9.03
N TYR A 25 12.45 -0.80 7.88
CA TYR A 25 11.33 -1.31 7.09
C TYR A 25 10.72 -2.51 7.82
N GLU A 26 9.41 -2.44 8.09
CA GLU A 26 8.70 -3.45 8.87
C GLU A 26 8.16 -4.56 7.96
N ASP A 27 9.07 -5.27 7.29
CA ASP A 27 8.75 -6.29 6.28
C ASP A 27 7.79 -7.35 6.83
N ASP A 28 8.01 -7.83 8.05
CA ASP A 28 7.14 -8.83 8.69
C ASP A 28 5.69 -8.39 8.80
N LYS A 29 5.44 -7.11 9.13
CA LYS A 29 4.07 -6.58 9.24
C LYS A 29 3.44 -6.42 7.86
N VAL A 30 4.21 -5.96 6.88
CA VAL A 30 3.76 -5.84 5.48
C VAL A 30 3.40 -7.22 4.93
N ARG A 31 4.28 -8.21 5.13
CA ARG A 31 4.07 -9.60 4.71
C ARG A 31 2.83 -10.20 5.36
N ARG A 32 2.66 -10.05 6.68
CA ARG A 32 1.45 -10.49 7.39
C ARG A 32 0.18 -9.84 6.83
N CYS A 33 0.19 -8.53 6.57
CA CYS A 33 -0.95 -7.85 5.95
C CYS A 33 -1.30 -8.43 4.58
N MET A 34 -0.31 -8.77 3.76
CA MET A 34 -0.51 -9.36 2.43
C MET A 34 -1.01 -10.81 2.51
N GLU A 35 -0.49 -11.60 3.44
CA GLU A 35 -0.93 -12.98 3.69
C GLU A 35 -2.40 -13.02 4.15
N GLU A 36 -2.76 -12.20 5.14
CA GLU A 36 -4.13 -12.10 5.64
C GLU A 36 -5.08 -11.54 4.58
N MET A 37 -4.66 -10.56 3.78
CA MET A 37 -5.47 -10.05 2.67
C MET A 37 -5.74 -11.13 1.62
N ARG A 38 -4.75 -11.98 1.31
CA ARG A 38 -4.92 -13.11 0.39
C ARG A 38 -5.91 -14.13 0.95
N LYS A 39 -5.84 -14.43 2.25
CA LYS A 39 -6.77 -15.33 2.93
C LYS A 39 -8.20 -14.79 2.86
N LEU A 40 -8.40 -13.52 3.22
CA LEU A 40 -9.71 -12.86 3.15
C LEU A 40 -10.28 -12.84 1.74
N TYR A 41 -9.42 -12.63 0.73
CA TYR A 41 -9.84 -12.67 -0.67
C TYR A 41 -10.34 -14.06 -1.07
N GLU A 42 -9.63 -15.11 -0.68
CA GLU A 42 -10.00 -16.48 -1.03
C GLU A 42 -11.32 -16.92 -0.36
N GLU A 43 -11.48 -16.60 0.93
CA GLU A 43 -12.75 -16.80 1.64
C GLU A 43 -13.90 -16.03 0.98
N ASN A 44 -13.67 -14.76 0.65
CA ASN A 44 -14.67 -13.91 -0.01
C ASN A 44 -15.05 -14.45 -1.39
N ARG A 45 -14.07 -14.95 -2.15
CA ARG A 45 -14.28 -15.57 -3.46
C ARG A 45 -15.14 -16.83 -3.34
N GLN A 46 -14.88 -17.67 -2.33
CA GLN A 46 -15.66 -18.88 -2.09
C GLN A 46 -17.12 -18.56 -1.72
N ASP A 47 -17.33 -17.58 -0.85
CA ASP A 47 -18.67 -17.11 -0.44
C ASP A 47 -19.45 -16.50 -1.61
N VAL A 48 -18.79 -15.78 -2.52
CA VAL A 48 -19.44 -15.28 -3.75
C VAL A 48 -19.80 -16.42 -4.71
N LEU A 49 -19.00 -17.50 -4.75
CA LEU A 49 -19.30 -18.66 -5.58
C LEU A 49 -20.46 -19.48 -5.04
N SER A 50 -20.58 -19.64 -3.71
CA SER A 50 -21.71 -20.35 -3.10
C SER A 50 -23.03 -19.63 -3.34
N LEU A 51 -23.04 -18.30 -3.35
CA LEU A 51 -24.22 -17.49 -3.71
C LEU A 51 -24.61 -17.58 -5.20
N ARG A 52 -23.65 -17.87 -6.09
CA ARG A 52 -23.89 -17.94 -7.55
C ARG A 52 -24.35 -19.30 -8.03
N LEU A 53 -23.98 -20.38 -7.32
CA LEU A 53 -24.47 -21.71 -7.66
C LEU A 53 -25.96 -21.77 -7.32
N PRO A 54 -26.85 -22.14 -8.26
CA PRO A 54 -28.26 -22.32 -7.93
C PRO A 54 -28.35 -23.38 -6.83
N SER A 55 -28.99 -23.03 -5.72
CA SER A 55 -29.26 -23.94 -4.61
C SER A 55 -30.06 -25.13 -5.13
N GLN A 56 -29.36 -26.18 -5.59
CA GLN A 56 -29.92 -27.47 -5.96
C GLN A 56 -30.21 -28.27 -4.68
N SER A 57 -30.96 -27.66 -3.76
CA SER A 57 -31.53 -28.30 -2.59
C SER A 57 -33.03 -28.08 -2.64
N SER A 58 -33.67 -28.83 -3.53
CA SER A 58 -35.10 -29.12 -3.46
C SER A 58 -35.41 -29.83 -2.14
N SER A 59 -36.18 -29.21 -1.25
CA SER A 59 -37.12 -29.88 -0.34
C SER A 59 -37.72 -28.87 0.62
N SER A 60 -38.98 -28.52 0.36
CA SER A 60 -40.02 -28.11 1.32
C SER A 60 -39.66 -28.27 2.81
N THR A 61 -39.19 -27.19 3.43
CA THR A 61 -39.45 -26.70 4.81
C THR A 61 -38.39 -25.64 5.15
N ASP A 62 -38.81 -24.43 5.53
CA ASP A 62 -37.99 -23.30 6.04
C ASP A 62 -37.31 -22.37 5.01
N ASP A 63 -38.07 -21.86 4.04
CA ASP A 63 -37.62 -20.78 3.13
C ASP A 63 -37.05 -19.55 3.86
N SER A 64 -37.54 -19.24 5.06
CA SER A 64 -37.04 -18.12 5.87
C SER A 64 -35.61 -18.32 6.38
N ALA A 65 -35.21 -19.55 6.71
CA ALA A 65 -33.87 -19.83 7.22
C ALA A 65 -32.80 -19.74 6.11
N ALA A 66 -33.12 -20.22 4.91
CA ALA A 66 -32.25 -20.12 3.75
C ALA A 66 -32.01 -18.66 3.30
N LEU A 67 -33.04 -17.82 3.39
CA LEU A 67 -32.91 -16.38 3.11
C LEU A 67 -31.98 -15.68 4.12
N ILE A 68 -32.14 -15.96 5.41
CA ILE A 68 -31.27 -15.39 6.47
C ILE A 68 -29.81 -15.80 6.27
N ASP A 69 -29.54 -17.05 5.89
CA ASP A 69 -28.18 -17.52 5.60
C ASP A 69 -27.56 -16.80 4.39
N SER A 70 -28.32 -16.65 3.31
CA SER A 70 -27.86 -15.92 2.13
C SER A 70 -27.55 -14.44 2.43
N GLU A 71 -28.37 -13.78 3.26
CA GLU A 71 -28.14 -12.40 3.68
C GLU A 71 -26.88 -12.28 4.55
N ASN A 72 -26.67 -13.22 5.48
CA ASN A 72 -25.47 -13.26 6.30
C ASN A 72 -24.19 -13.41 5.46
N ILE A 73 -24.22 -14.26 4.43
CA ILE A 73 -23.09 -14.43 3.50
C ILE A 73 -22.82 -13.12 2.74
N VAL A 74 -23.85 -12.46 2.23
CA VAL A 74 -23.71 -11.16 1.54
C VAL A 74 -23.10 -10.11 2.48
N GLN A 75 -23.59 -10.01 3.71
CA GLN A 75 -23.04 -9.09 4.71
C GLN A 75 -21.56 -9.40 5.01
N ALA A 76 -21.21 -10.68 5.19
CA ALA A 76 -19.84 -11.11 5.42
C ALA A 76 -18.93 -10.77 4.23
N VAL A 77 -19.41 -10.92 2.99
CA VAL A 77 -18.69 -10.53 1.77
C VAL A 77 -18.40 -9.03 1.75
N VAL A 78 -19.38 -8.19 2.05
CA VAL A 78 -19.21 -6.73 2.10
C VAL A 78 -18.21 -6.30 3.17
N ILE A 79 -18.30 -6.87 4.37
CA ILE A 79 -17.39 -6.56 5.49
C ILE A 79 -15.96 -6.98 5.16
N ARG A 80 -15.74 -8.17 4.61
CA ARG A 80 -14.41 -8.63 4.19
C ARG A 80 -13.85 -7.73 3.10
N HIS A 81 -14.66 -7.35 2.11
CA HIS A 81 -14.24 -6.44 1.04
C HIS A 81 -13.80 -5.07 1.58
N ALA A 82 -14.61 -4.44 2.43
CA ALA A 82 -14.28 -3.17 3.07
C ALA A 82 -13.00 -3.26 3.92
N THR A 83 -12.77 -4.40 4.58
CA THR A 83 -11.55 -4.67 5.35
C THR A 83 -10.33 -4.74 4.43
N MET A 84 -10.41 -5.46 3.31
CA MET A 84 -9.32 -5.54 2.33
C MET A 84 -8.97 -4.16 1.75
N GLU A 85 -9.98 -3.35 1.40
CA GLU A 85 -9.77 -1.98 0.94
C GLU A 85 -9.02 -1.12 1.97
N ARG A 86 -9.41 -1.25 3.25
CA ARG A 86 -8.76 -0.50 4.33
C ARG A 86 -7.30 -0.89 4.47
N VAL A 87 -6.97 -2.18 4.45
CA VAL A 87 -5.58 -2.67 4.51
C VAL A 87 -4.79 -2.16 3.30
N LYS A 88 -5.36 -2.23 2.09
CA LYS A 88 -4.74 -1.71 0.86
C LYS A 88 -4.41 -0.21 0.99
N ARG A 89 -5.38 0.61 1.44
CA ARG A 89 -5.16 2.05 1.68
C ARG A 89 -4.03 2.28 2.69
N CYS A 90 -3.98 1.49 3.76
CA CYS A 90 -2.94 1.62 4.78
C CYS A 90 -1.54 1.26 4.27
N LEU A 91 -1.41 0.17 3.50
CA LEU A 91 -0.14 -0.24 2.90
C LEU A 91 0.37 0.82 1.90
N LEU A 92 -0.50 1.32 1.02
CA LEU A 92 -0.15 2.39 0.09
C LEU A 92 0.29 3.66 0.83
N ALA A 93 -0.44 4.07 1.87
CA ALA A 93 -0.09 5.23 2.68
C ALA A 93 1.25 5.05 3.39
N TYR A 94 1.53 3.85 3.94
CA TYR A 94 2.81 3.51 4.55
C TYR A 94 3.97 3.65 3.56
N HIS A 95 3.84 3.05 2.38
CA HIS A 95 4.88 3.13 1.35
C HIS A 95 5.08 4.55 0.82
N HIS A 96 3.99 5.27 0.57
CA HIS A 96 4.04 6.66 0.13
C HIS A 96 4.72 7.58 1.15
N ALA A 97 4.35 7.48 2.43
CA ALA A 97 4.95 8.29 3.49
C ALA A 97 6.46 8.02 3.62
N ARG A 98 6.88 6.76 3.51
CA ARG A 98 8.31 6.41 3.48
C ARG A 98 9.00 6.98 2.24
N LEU A 99 8.43 6.85 1.04
CA LEU A 99 8.98 7.43 -0.19
C LEU A 99 9.20 8.94 -0.08
N MET A 100 8.27 9.66 0.56
CA MET A 100 8.42 11.10 0.79
C MET A 100 9.57 11.42 1.75
N GLN A 101 9.77 10.63 2.81
CA GLN A 101 10.93 10.78 3.70
C GLN A 101 12.25 10.47 2.98
N ILE A 102 12.27 9.46 2.11
CA ILE A 102 13.43 9.12 1.28
C ILE A 102 13.79 10.30 0.35
N LYS A 103 12.78 10.92 -0.28
CA LYS A 103 12.94 12.11 -1.13
C LYS A 103 13.53 13.28 -0.35
N GLU A 104 13.05 13.53 0.86
CA GLU A 104 13.54 14.59 1.74
C GLU A 104 15.00 14.37 2.15
N ILE A 105 15.36 13.15 2.58
CA ILE A 105 16.75 12.78 2.88
C ILE A 105 17.64 13.01 1.66
N ARG A 106 17.16 12.67 0.46
CA ARG A 106 17.93 12.88 -0.78
C ARG A 106 18.14 14.36 -1.09
N TRP A 107 17.14 15.21 -0.83
CA TRP A 107 17.27 16.65 -0.98
C TRP A 107 18.32 17.24 -0.03
N GLN A 108 18.35 16.76 1.23
CA GLN A 108 19.29 17.25 2.25
C GLN A 108 20.74 16.81 2.02
N TYR A 109 20.97 15.54 1.67
CA TYR A 109 22.33 14.97 1.54
C TYR A 109 22.86 14.95 0.09
N GLY A 110 22.02 15.27 -0.90
CA GLY A 110 22.38 15.19 -2.31
C GLY A 110 22.87 13.80 -2.71
N ALA A 111 23.96 13.73 -3.49
CA ALA A 111 24.53 12.46 -3.97
C ALA A 111 25.05 11.56 -2.84
N GLY A 112 25.48 12.13 -1.71
CA GLY A 112 26.18 11.46 -0.62
C GLY A 112 25.29 11.03 0.54
N VAL A 113 24.26 10.21 0.29
CA VAL A 113 23.40 9.68 1.38
C VAL A 113 24.23 8.72 2.26
N PRO A 114 24.25 8.88 3.60
CA PRO A 114 25.02 8.02 4.49
C PRO A 114 24.62 6.54 4.38
N LYS A 115 25.60 5.63 4.40
CA LYS A 115 25.37 4.17 4.30
C LYS A 115 24.40 3.64 5.36
N ALA A 116 24.36 4.26 6.55
CA ALA A 116 23.43 3.89 7.61
C ALA A 116 21.95 4.13 7.26
N ALA A 117 21.65 5.20 6.51
CA ALA A 117 20.31 5.44 5.97
C ALA A 117 20.02 4.50 4.80
N GLN A 118 21.07 4.12 4.04
CA GLN A 118 20.93 3.19 2.92
C GLN A 118 20.38 1.83 3.34
N THR A 119 20.86 1.30 4.47
CA THR A 119 20.40 0.02 5.05
C THR A 119 18.89 0.00 5.34
N GLN A 120 18.27 1.15 5.59
CA GLN A 120 16.83 1.26 5.89
C GLN A 120 15.95 1.38 4.63
N PHE A 121 16.56 1.57 3.45
CA PHE A 121 15.84 1.56 2.18
C PHE A 121 15.62 0.13 1.64
N TYR A 122 16.38 -0.87 2.11
CA TYR A 122 16.32 -2.24 1.56
C TYR A 122 14.96 -2.91 1.85
N GLY A 123 14.11 -2.84 0.83
CA GLY A 123 12.83 -3.52 0.67
C GLY A 123 12.42 -3.44 -0.82
N PRO A 124 11.31 -4.05 -1.26
CA PRO A 124 10.87 -4.06 -2.67
C PRO A 124 10.73 -2.67 -3.32
N ILE A 125 10.69 -1.61 -2.52
CA ILE A 125 10.64 -0.20 -2.93
C ILE A 125 11.93 0.26 -3.63
N MET A 126 13.08 -0.40 -3.42
CA MET A 126 14.36 0.00 -4.01
C MET A 126 14.43 -0.14 -5.53
N ILE A 127 13.64 -1.04 -6.14
CA ILE A 127 13.60 -1.18 -7.61
C ILE A 127 12.99 0.09 -8.23
N SER A 128 11.97 0.64 -7.57
CA SER A 128 11.34 1.89 -7.99
C SER A 128 12.19 3.11 -7.61
N SER A 129 12.80 3.10 -6.42
CA SER A 129 13.77 4.14 -6.04
C SER A 129 14.91 4.21 -7.04
N ARG A 130 15.51 3.13 -7.54
CA ARG A 130 16.58 3.25 -8.55
C ARG A 130 16.10 3.92 -9.86
N GLN A 131 14.85 3.67 -10.27
CA GLN A 131 14.21 4.32 -11.41
C GLN A 131 13.94 5.83 -11.15
N TYR A 132 13.36 6.17 -9.99
CA TYR A 132 13.12 7.55 -9.57
C TYR A 132 14.43 8.32 -9.28
N PHE A 133 15.45 7.65 -8.75
CA PHE A 133 16.74 8.22 -8.36
C PHE A 133 17.68 8.43 -9.56
N LEU A 134 17.47 7.72 -10.68
CA LEU A 134 18.10 8.07 -11.95
C LEU A 134 17.38 9.23 -12.64
N GLY A 135 16.05 9.35 -12.48
CA GLY A 135 15.27 10.46 -13.05
C GLY A 135 15.53 11.83 -12.43
N ILE A 136 15.60 11.93 -11.09
CA ILE A 136 15.77 13.21 -10.38
C ILE A 136 17.08 13.95 -10.76
N PRO A 137 18.29 13.36 -10.75
CA PRO A 137 19.50 14.07 -11.15
C PRO A 137 19.53 14.43 -12.64
N ILE A 138 18.83 13.69 -13.50
CA ILE A 138 18.69 14.04 -14.93
C ILE A 138 17.78 15.26 -15.07
N GLU A 139 16.60 15.28 -14.44
CA GLU A 139 15.70 16.43 -14.52
C GLU A 139 16.22 17.67 -13.80
N LEU A 140 16.84 17.51 -12.62
CA LEU A 140 17.46 18.63 -11.90
C LEU A 140 18.71 19.14 -12.65
N GLY A 141 19.48 18.25 -13.27
CA GLY A 141 20.62 18.61 -14.12
C GLY A 141 20.20 19.34 -15.38
N LEU A 142 19.12 18.89 -16.04
CA LEU A 142 18.49 19.59 -17.16
C LEU A 142 17.93 20.95 -16.74
N TRP A 143 17.30 21.04 -15.56
CA TRP A 143 16.75 22.28 -15.02
C TRP A 143 17.84 23.28 -14.63
N LEU A 144 18.88 22.86 -13.90
CA LEU A 144 20.04 23.69 -13.55
C LEU A 144 20.82 24.12 -14.79
N SER A 145 21.00 23.22 -15.77
CA SER A 145 21.66 23.56 -17.04
C SER A 145 20.81 24.52 -17.88
N SER A 146 19.47 24.43 -17.82
CA SER A 146 18.56 25.36 -18.50
C SER A 146 18.49 26.72 -17.80
N ALA A 147 18.51 26.74 -16.47
CA ALA A 147 18.51 27.94 -15.64
C ALA A 147 19.83 28.74 -15.78
N LEU A 148 20.98 28.06 -15.86
CA LEU A 148 22.28 28.68 -16.13
C LEU A 148 22.42 29.15 -17.59
N SER A 149 21.69 28.53 -18.53
CA SER A 149 21.63 28.93 -19.95
C SER A 149 20.59 30.03 -20.22
N GLY A 150 19.84 30.52 -19.22
CA GLY A 150 18.81 31.55 -19.41
C GLY A 150 17.61 31.14 -20.27
N ARG A 151 17.35 29.82 -20.43
CA ARG A 151 16.19 29.32 -21.19
C ARG A 151 15.05 29.00 -20.22
N THR A 152 14.03 29.85 -20.22
CA THR A 152 12.77 29.64 -19.49
C THR A 152 12.05 28.42 -20.06
N VAL A 153 12.05 27.31 -19.33
CA VAL A 153 11.23 26.14 -19.66
C VAL A 153 9.84 26.37 -19.08
N LEU A 154 8.91 26.79 -19.94
CA LEU A 154 7.47 26.83 -19.62
C LEU A 154 6.98 25.38 -19.47
N PHE A 155 6.66 24.97 -18.24
CA PHE A 155 5.97 23.72 -17.98
C PHE A 155 4.50 23.85 -18.41
N CYS A 156 4.12 23.19 -19.50
CA CYS A 156 2.74 22.81 -19.77
C CYS A 156 2.53 21.41 -19.15
N GLY A 157 1.81 21.34 -18.05
CA GLY A 157 1.44 20.07 -17.42
C GLY A 157 0.19 19.45 -18.08
N PRO A 158 -0.03 18.15 -17.84
CA PRO A 158 -1.34 17.61 -17.50
C PRO A 158 -1.42 17.23 -16.01
#